data_AF-A0ABD0P870-F1
#
_entry.id   AF-A0ABD0P870-F1
#
_cell.length_a   1.000
_cell.length_b   1.000
_cell.length_c   1.000
_cell.angle_alpha   90.00
_cell.angle_beta   90.00
_cell.angle_gamma   90.00
#
_symmetry.space_group_name_H-M   'P 1'
#
loop_
_entity.id
_entity.type
_entity.pdbx_description
1 polymer ?
#
loop_
_entity_poly.entity_id
_entity_poly.type
_entity_poly.pdbx_seq_one_letter_code
_entity_poly.pdbx_strand_id
1 'polypeptide(L)'
;CRVLRAHPSKVLDYEWKLGTRLLTVGQLHTRDETEYHVRALNREGYGAYTCDIKNEAGAGRCTFLVTGKTIEIHVLFKRNPAY
;
A
#
# COMPACT_ATOMS: atom_id res chain seq x y z
N CYS A 1 3.37 -4.65 -2.03
CA CYS A 1 2.68 -3.66 -2.88
C CYS A 1 3.71 -3.05 -3.79
N ARG A 2 3.53 -3.20 -5.10
CA ARG A 2 4.50 -2.82 -6.13
C ARG A 2 3.93 -1.74 -7.05
N VAL A 3 4.78 -0.80 -7.42
CA VAL A 3 4.48 0.31 -8.31
C VAL A 3 4.70 -0.16 -9.75
N LEU A 4 3.62 -0.25 -10.51
CA LEU A 4 3.69 -0.73 -11.90
C LEU A 4 4.12 0.38 -12.87
N ARG A 5 3.60 1.60 -12.68
CA ARG A 5 3.92 2.78 -13.48
C ARG A 5 3.82 4.04 -12.62
N ALA A 6 4.88 4.83 -12.59
CA ALA A 6 4.92 6.15 -11.95
C ALA A 6 5.92 7.05 -12.70
N HIS A 7 5.58 8.32 -12.88
CA HIS A 7 6.51 9.35 -13.33
C HIS A 7 6.34 10.59 -12.43
N PRO A 8 7.40 11.10 -11.80
CA PRO A 8 8.72 10.45 -11.68
C PRO A 8 8.62 9.09 -10.98
N SER A 9 9.49 8.16 -11.35
CA SER A 9 9.51 6.79 -10.81
C SER A 9 10.36 6.62 -9.55
N LYS A 10 11.03 7.69 -9.12
CA LYS A 10 11.97 7.70 -7.99
C LYS A 10 11.43 8.55 -6.85
N VAL A 11 11.83 8.18 -5.64
CA VAL A 11 11.42 8.82 -4.38
C VAL A 11 9.91 8.81 -4.21
N LEU A 12 9.40 7.65 -3.81
CA LEU A 12 7.98 7.46 -3.52
C LEU A 12 7.78 7.37 -2.02
N ASP A 13 6.92 8.20 -1.45
CA ASP A 13 6.49 8.01 -0.06
C ASP A 13 5.47 6.88 -0.04
N TYR A 14 5.52 6.03 1.00
CA TYR A 14 4.49 5.03 1.23
C TYR A 14 3.96 5.06 2.65
N GLU A 15 2.70 4.65 2.79
CA GLU A 15 2.02 4.46 4.05
C GLU A 15 1.26 3.13 4.06
N TRP A 16 1.49 2.31 5.08
CA TRP A 16 0.70 1.12 5.36
C TRP A 16 -0.27 1.37 6.50
N LYS A 17 -1.53 0.98 6.31
CA LYS A 17 -2.59 1.06 7.33
C LYS A 17 -3.38 -0.23 7.44
N LEU A 18 -3.95 -0.49 8.61
CA LEU A 18 -5.04 -1.43 8.84
C LEU A 18 -6.30 -0.64 9.20
N GLY A 19 -7.26 -0.55 8.28
CA GLY A 19 -8.38 0.38 8.42
C GLY A 19 -7.87 1.82 8.51
N THR A 20 -8.10 2.48 9.65
CA THR A 20 -7.58 3.84 9.94
C THR A 20 -6.27 3.84 10.72
N ARG A 21 -5.81 2.69 11.22
CA ARG A 21 -4.61 2.60 12.05
C ARG A 21 -3.36 2.61 11.17
N LEU A 22 -2.49 3.60 11.39
CA LEU A 22 -1.17 3.64 10.78
C LEU A 22 -0.29 2.49 11.29
N LEU A 23 0.32 1.74 10.37
CA LEU A 23 1.22 0.63 10.69
C LEU A 23 2.67 1.01 10.46
N THR A 24 3.00 1.61 9.31
CA THR A 24 4.35 2.08 9.00
C THR A 24 4.32 3.10 7.85
N VAL A 25 5.33 3.97 7.81
CA VAL A 25 5.59 4.91 6.71
C VAL A 25 7.05 4.85 6.31
N GLY A 26 7.35 5.22 5.07
CA GLY A 26 8.73 5.34 4.62
C GLY A 26 8.84 5.82 3.20
N GLN A 27 10.04 5.69 2.63
CA GLN A 27 10.34 6.10 1.27
C GLN A 27 10.96 4.96 0.48
N LEU A 28 10.60 4.90 -0.81
CA LEU A 28 11.19 4.01 -1.80
C LEU A 28 12.17 4.83 -2.65
N HIS A 29 13.46 4.54 -2.52
CA HIS A 29 14.50 5.25 -3.27
C HIS A 29 14.98 4.46 -4.48
N THR A 30 15.32 3.18 -4.29
CA THR A 30 15.86 2.30 -5.34
C THR A 30 14.94 1.13 -5.68
N ARG A 31 13.96 0.85 -4.82
CA ARG A 31 12.96 -0.22 -5.00
C ARG A 31 11.67 0.36 -5.55
N ASP A 32 10.91 -0.44 -6.27
CA ASP A 32 9.57 -0.12 -6.78
C ASP A 32 8.46 -0.77 -5.94
N GLU A 33 8.80 -1.37 -4.80
CA GLU A 33 7.84 -2.04 -3.92
C GLU A 33 8.14 -1.89 -2.42
N THR A 34 7.09 -2.05 -1.64
CA THR A 34 7.10 -2.09 -0.17
C THR A 34 6.26 -3.28 0.32
N GLU A 35 6.60 -3.82 1.48
CA GLU A 35 5.93 -4.97 2.06
C GLU A 35 5.59 -4.70 3.53
N TYR A 36 4.51 -5.31 3.99
CA TYR A 36 4.14 -5.32 5.40
C TYR A 36 3.92 -6.77 5.88
N HIS A 37 4.74 -7.19 6.83
CA HIS A 37 4.66 -8.54 7.40
C HIS A 37 3.70 -8.57 8.58
N VAL A 38 2.59 -9.29 8.43
CA VAL A 38 1.65 -9.57 9.52
C VAL A 38 2.26 -10.63 10.45
N ARG A 39 2.72 -10.22 11.64
CA ARG A 39 3.45 -11.11 12.58
C ARG A 39 2.55 -12.11 13.30
N ALA A 40 1.32 -11.72 13.63
CA ALA A 40 0.36 -12.57 14.32
C ALA A 40 -1.03 -12.26 13.79
N LEU A 41 -1.75 -13.30 13.38
CA LEU A 41 -3.09 -13.16 12.82
C LEU A 41 -4.14 -13.49 13.88
N ASN A 42 -4.48 -12.49 14.69
CA ASN A 42 -5.59 -12.53 15.63
C ASN A 42 -6.78 -11.70 15.09
N ARG A 43 -7.89 -11.61 15.84
CA ARG A 43 -9.07 -10.83 15.41
C ARG A 43 -8.77 -9.37 15.13
N GLU A 44 -7.81 -8.76 15.83
CA GLU A 44 -7.38 -7.38 15.63
C GLU A 44 -6.53 -7.18 14.38
N GLY A 45 -5.91 -8.26 13.89
CA GLY A 45 -5.15 -8.31 12.64
C GLY A 45 -6.01 -8.52 11.40
N TYR A 46 -7.32 -8.72 11.54
CA TYR A 46 -8.24 -8.82 10.40
C TYR A 46 -8.66 -7.46 9.87
N GLY A 47 -8.89 -7.39 8.56
CA GLY A 47 -9.40 -6.22 7.89
C GLY A 47 -8.62 -5.84 6.64
N ALA A 48 -8.87 -4.63 6.16
CA ALA A 48 -8.23 -4.09 4.96
C ALA A 48 -6.87 -3.48 5.30
N TYR A 49 -5.81 -4.09 4.79
CA TYR A 49 -4.47 -3.53 4.77
C TYR A 49 -4.32 -2.68 3.51
N THR A 50 -4.15 -1.38 3.68
CA THR A 50 -3.97 -0.45 2.56
C THR A 50 -2.55 0.05 2.51
N CYS A 51 -1.94 0.00 1.33
CA CYS A 51 -0.68 0.65 1.02
C CYS A 51 -0.95 1.83 0.10
N ASP A 52 -0.78 3.05 0.60
CA ASP A 52 -0.79 4.27 -0.21
C ASP A 52 0.63 4.59 -0.63
N ILE A 53 0.88 4.75 -1.94
CA ILE A 53 2.19 5.15 -2.48
C ILE A 53 2.00 6.43 -3.28
N LYS A 54 2.81 7.45 -3.02
CA LYS A 54 2.70 8.76 -3.67
C LYS A 54 4.03 9.29 -4.18
N ASN A 55 3.97 10.07 -5.26
CA ASN A 55 5.03 10.93 -5.76
C ASN A 55 4.49 12.35 -5.97
N GLU A 56 5.32 13.24 -6.52
CA GLU A 56 4.91 14.61 -6.87
C GLU A 56 3.74 14.67 -7.88
N ALA A 57 3.53 13.63 -8.68
CA ALA A 57 2.48 13.58 -9.68
C ALA A 57 1.15 13.03 -9.16
N GLY A 58 1.13 12.25 -8.07
CA GLY A 58 -0.09 11.68 -7.51
C GLY A 58 0.13 10.49 -6.58
N ALA A 59 -0.95 9.75 -6.30
CA ALA A 59 -0.96 8.61 -5.39
C ALA A 59 -1.68 7.38 -5.98
N GLY A 60 -1.14 6.19 -5.72
CA GLY A 60 -1.76 4.89 -5.98
C GLY A 60 -2.03 4.12 -4.68
N ARG A 61 -2.97 3.16 -4.71
CA ARG A 61 -3.35 2.37 -3.53
C ARG A 61 -3.44 0.87 -3.82
N CYS A 62 -2.76 0.06 -3.02
CA CYS A 62 -3.03 -1.39 -2.92
C CYS A 62 -3.91 -1.67 -1.71
N THR A 63 -4.90 -2.57 -1.82
CA THR A 63 -5.71 -3.02 -0.68
C THR A 63 -5.70 -4.55 -0.57
N PHE A 64 -5.40 -5.07 0.60
CA PHE A 64 -5.38 -6.50 0.89
C PHE A 64 -6.39 -6.78 1.99
N LEU A 65 -7.42 -7.58 1.70
CA LEU A 65 -8.38 -7.99 2.71
C LEU A 65 -7.87 -9.27 3.38
N VAL A 66 -7.50 -9.16 4.65
CA VAL A 66 -6.96 -10.28 5.43
C VAL A 66 -8.02 -10.76 6.41
N THR A 67 -8.37 -12.04 6.32
CA THR A 67 -9.34 -12.70 7.21
C THR A 67 -8.76 -14.02 7.71
N GLY A 68 -9.40 -14.62 8.72
CA GLY A 68 -8.99 -15.92 9.26
C GLY A 68 -9.23 -17.12 8.34
N LYS A 69 -9.75 -16.92 7.12
CA LYS A 69 -10.10 -18.01 6.20
C LYS A 69 -9.51 -17.89 4.79
N THR A 70 -8.86 -16.78 4.44
CA THR A 70 -8.19 -16.57 3.14
C THR A 70 -7.58 -15.15 3.08
N ILE A 71 -6.55 -14.98 2.24
CA ILE A 71 -6.00 -13.69 1.85
C ILE A 71 -6.56 -13.34 0.47
N GLU A 72 -7.30 -12.23 0.36
CA GLU A 72 -7.81 -11.72 -0.93
C GLU A 72 -7.11 -10.39 -1.27
N ILE A 73 -6.61 -10.27 -2.51
CA ILE A 73 -5.79 -9.13 -2.95
C ILE A 73 -6.57 -8.30 -3.98
N HIS A 74 -6.84 -7.03 -3.66
CA HIS A 74 -7.46 -6.06 -4.56
C HIS A 74 -6.54 -4.85 -4.81
N VAL A 75 -6.00 -4.75 -6.02
CA VAL A 75 -5.13 -3.62 -6.41
C VAL A 75 -5.98 -2.57 -7.13
N LEU A 76 -6.09 -1.35 -6.56
CA LEU A 76 -6.87 -0.26 -7.13
C LEU A 76 -5.97 0.95 -7.42
N PHE A 77 -5.51 1.07 -8.66
CA PHE A 77 -4.84 2.28 -9.12
C PHE A 77 -5.86 3.39 -9.39
N LYS A 78 -5.93 4.39 -8.52
CA LYS A 78 -6.60 5.65 -8.85
C LYS A 78 -5.64 6.48 -9.71
N ARG A 79 -5.98 6.65 -10.99
CA ARG A 79 -5.28 7.58 -11.87
C ARG A 79 -5.56 9.00 -11.37
N ASN A 80 -4.53 9.78 -11.07
CA ASN A 80 -4.70 11.20 -10.74
C ASN A 80 -5.07 11.96 -12.03
N PRO A 81 -6.24 12.61 -12.13
CA PRO A 81 -6.63 13.34 -13.34
C PRO A 81 -5.86 14.66 -13.58
N ALA A 82 -4.85 14.97 -12.75
CA ALA A 82 -4.07 16.20 -12.83
C ALA A 82 -2.93 16.19 -13.87
N TYR A 83 -2.79 15.10 -14.65
CA TYR A 83 -1.87 15.02 -15.81
C TYR A 83 -2.55 14.32 -16.99
#